data_AF-A0A353Y0C3-F1
#
_entry.id   AF-A0A353Y0C3-F1
#
_cell.length_a   1.000
_cell.length_b   1.000
_cell.length_c   1.000
_cell.angle_alpha   90.00
_cell.angle_beta   90.00
_cell.angle_gamma   90.00
#
_symmetry.space_group_name_H-M   'P 1'
#
loop_
_entity.id
_entity.type
_entity.pdbx_description
1 polymer ?
#
loop_
_entity_poly.entity_id
_entity_poly.type
_entity_poly.pdbx_seq_one_letter_code
_entity_poly.pdbx_strand_id
1 'polypeptide(L)' 'MDMITIDLRNVAQARVGSSVILWGEGLPVEEVATDAGTISYELFCRLTARVKFRYEGEDLLNHVWERSSDRDSSGG' A
#
# COMPACT_ATOMS: atom_id res chain seq x y z
N MET A 1 -12.37 14.55 -11.38
CA MET A 1 -11.15 14.87 -12.15
C MET A 1 -10.16 13.75 -11.84
N ASP A 2 -9.54 13.14 -12.86
CA ASP A 2 -8.89 11.83 -12.71
C ASP A 2 -7.40 11.84 -13.12
N MET A 3 -6.80 13.03 -13.31
CA MET A 3 -5.45 13.18 -13.84
C MET A 3 -4.64 14.18 -13.03
N ILE A 4 -3.37 13.86 -12.82
CA ILE A 4 -2.33 14.73 -12.25
C ILE A 4 -1.16 14.81 -13.24
N THR A 5 -0.40 15.89 -13.18
CA THR A 5 0.80 16.08 -14.02
C THR A 5 2.01 16.18 -13.12
N ILE A 6 3.07 15.47 -13.50
CA ILE A 6 4.35 15.49 -12.81
C ILE A 6 5.45 15.90 -13.80
N ASP A 7 6.44 16.64 -13.31
CA ASP A 7 7.59 17.04 -14.11
C ASP A 7 8.67 15.96 -14.06
N LEU A 8 9.00 15.41 -15.23
CA LEU A 8 9.95 14.32 -15.39
C LEU A 8 11.28 14.75 -16.02
N ARG A 9 11.55 16.06 -16.13
CA ARG A 9 12.78 16.57 -16.78
C ARG A 9 14.08 15.94 -16.23
N ASN A 10 14.10 15.60 -14.95
CA ASN A 10 15.27 15.00 -14.28
C ASN A 10 15.22 13.46 -14.19
N VAL A 11 14.26 12.81 -14.83
CA VAL A 11 14.06 11.36 -14.79
C VAL A 11 14.16 10.78 -16.20
N ALA A 12 15.39 10.74 -16.74
CA ALA A 12 15.65 10.36 -18.13
C ALA A 12 15.19 8.93 -18.51
N GLN A 13 14.99 8.05 -17.52
CA GLN A 13 14.55 6.67 -17.72
C GLN A 13 13.02 6.51 -17.69
N ALA A 14 12.27 7.57 -17.38
CA ALA A 14 10.81 7.50 -17.31
C ALA A 14 10.21 7.25 -18.71
N ARG A 15 9.27 6.30 -18.79
CA ARG A 15 8.59 5.91 -20.02
C ARG A 15 7.10 5.74 -19.76
N VAL A 16 6.32 5.71 -20.83
CA VAL A 16 4.90 5.36 -20.74
C VAL A 16 4.79 3.94 -20.16
N GLY A 17 3.95 3.78 -19.14
CA GLY A 17 3.77 2.53 -18.41
C GLY A 17 4.75 2.32 -17.25
N SER A 18 5.70 3.24 -17.02
CA SER A 18 6.53 3.21 -15.80
C SER A 18 5.64 3.32 -14.55
N SER A 19 5.90 2.46 -13.57
CA SER A 19 5.28 2.55 -12.25
C SER A 19 5.68 3.84 -11.56
N VAL A 20 4.74 4.42 -10.82
CA VAL A 20 4.96 5.62 -10.00
C VAL A 20 4.42 5.36 -8.59
N ILE A 21 5.07 5.95 -7.59
CA ILE A 21 4.63 5.93 -6.20
C ILE A 21 4.05 7.31 -5.90
N LEU A 22 2.77 7.36 -5.53
CA LEU A 22 2.12 8.61 -5.14
C LEU A 22 2.41 8.97 -3.67
N TRP A 23 2.45 7.95 -2.81
CA TRP A 23 2.98 7.95 -1.45
C TRP A 23 3.22 6.49 -1.05
N GLY A 24 4.18 6.23 -0.15
CA GLY A 24 4.57 4.88 0.26
C GLY A 24 6.08 4.75 0.45
N GLU A 25 6.63 3.64 -0.04
CA GLU A 25 8.07 3.37 0.08
C GLU A 25 8.90 4.50 -0.55
N GLY A 26 9.78 5.10 0.26
CA GLY A 26 10.63 6.22 -0.17
C GLY A 26 9.94 7.58 -0.29
N LEU A 27 8.62 7.67 -0.09
CA LEU A 27 7.85 8.92 -0.10
C LEU A 27 6.76 8.89 1.00
N PRO A 28 7.07 9.34 2.22
CA PRO A 28 6.13 9.31 3.35
C PRO A 28 4.85 10.08 3.06
N VAL A 29 3.70 9.54 3.47
CA VAL A 29 2.39 10.16 3.24
C VAL A 29 2.23 11.48 4.01
N GLU A 30 2.94 11.63 5.14
CA GLU A 30 2.96 12.83 5.96
C GLU A 30 3.56 14.02 5.22
N GLU A 31 4.63 13.78 4.44
CA GLU A 31 5.28 14.79 3.61
C GLU A 31 4.33 15.24 2.50
N VAL A 32 3.72 14.27 1.80
CA VAL A 32 2.72 14.54 0.76
C VAL A 32 1.51 15.32 1.30
N ALA A 33 1.03 14.97 2.49
CA ALA A 33 -0.07 15.68 3.13
C ALA A 33 0.29 17.13 3.48
N THR A 34 1.51 17.33 4.01
CA THR A 34 2.04 18.66 4.34
C THR A 34 2.11 19.54 3.11
N ASP A 35 2.67 19.03 2.01
CA ASP A 35 2.78 19.75 0.73
C ASP A 35 1.42 20.01 0.08
N ALA A 36 0.45 19.10 0.28
CA ALA A 36 -0.92 19.26 -0.19
C ALA A 36 -1.80 20.14 0.74
N GLY A 37 -1.26 20.65 1.86
CA GLY A 37 -1.99 21.49 2.81
C GLY A 37 -3.10 20.74 3.57
N THR A 38 -2.92 19.45 3.81
CA THR A 38 -3.89 18.55 4.45
C THR A 38 -3.21 17.64 5.49
N ILE A 39 -3.94 16.66 6.02
CA ILE A 39 -3.45 15.63 6.94
C ILE A 39 -3.46 14.26 6.26
N SER A 40 -2.56 13.36 6.66
CA SER A 40 -2.44 12.01 6.06
C SER A 40 -3.78 11.26 6.03
N TYR A 41 -4.58 11.40 7.10
CA TYR A 41 -5.91 10.78 7.20
C TYR A 41 -6.84 11.18 6.05
N GLU A 42 -6.79 12.44 5.62
CA GLU A 42 -7.63 12.93 4.52
C GLU A 42 -7.24 12.29 3.19
N LEU A 43 -5.94 12.07 2.95
CA LEU A 43 -5.45 11.37 1.75
C LEU A 43 -5.96 9.92 1.70
N PHE A 44 -5.94 9.22 2.83
CA PHE A 44 -6.47 7.85 2.92
C PHE A 44 -8.00 7.80 2.78
N CYS A 45 -8.73 8.68 3.47
CA CYS A 45 -10.19 8.66 3.46
C CYS A 45 -10.80 9.17 2.16
N ARG A 46 -10.07 9.97 1.38
CA ARG A 46 -10.52 10.44 0.06
C ARG A 46 -10.23 9.47 -1.07
N LEU A 47 -9.64 8.30 -0.79
CA LEU A 47 -9.55 7.23 -1.78
C LEU A 47 -10.95 6.77 -2.18
N THR A 48 -11.28 6.96 -3.46
CA THR A 48 -12.57 6.54 -4.01
C THR A 48 -12.57 5.05 -4.35
N ALA A 49 -13.76 4.46 -4.48
CA ALA A 49 -13.94 3.06 -4.90
C ALA A 49 -13.38 2.72 -6.30
N ARG A 50 -12.87 3.70 -7.05
CA ARG A 50 -12.23 3.50 -8.36
C ARG A 50 -10.82 2.92 -8.24
N VAL A 51 -10.17 3.06 -7.08
CA VAL A 51 -8.85 2.53 -6.82
C VAL A 51 -8.96 1.04 -6.49
N LYS A 52 -8.16 0.20 -7.15
CA LYS A 52 -8.12 -1.24 -6.89
C LYS A 52 -7.18 -1.51 -5.71
N PHE A 53 -7.69 -2.14 -4.67
CA PHE A 53 -6.90 -2.58 -3.53
C PHE A 53 -6.29 -3.96 -3.79
N ARG A 54 -5.00 -4.11 -3.48
CA ARG A 54 -4.31 -5.40 -3.41
C ARG A 54 -3.83 -5.57 -1.98
N TYR A 55 -4.23 -6.67 -1.34
CA TYR A 55 -3.79 -7.01 0.00
C TYR A 55 -2.63 -7.99 -0.11
N GLU A 56 -1.50 -7.67 0.52
CA GLU A 56 -0.35 -8.56 0.62
C GLU A 56 -0.37 -9.16 2.02
N GLY A 57 -0.60 -10.48 2.15
CA GLY A 57 -0.68 -11.11 3.48
C GLY A 57 -1.44 -12.43 3.62
N GLU A 58 -1.82 -13.14 2.55
CA GLU A 58 -2.49 -14.45 2.70
C GLU A 58 -1.54 -15.60 3.12
N ASP A 59 -0.23 -15.39 3.12
CA ASP A 59 0.76 -16.46 3.32
C ASP A 59 1.02 -16.81 4.80
N LEU A 60 0.51 -16.02 5.75
CA LEU A 60 0.72 -16.25 7.19
C LEU A 60 -0.40 -17.01 7.89
N LEU A 61 -1.57 -17.17 7.24
CA LEU A 61 -2.70 -17.88 7.86
C LEU A 61 -2.58 -19.41 7.78
N ASN A 62 -1.85 -19.95 6.80
CA ASN A 62 -1.73 -21.41 6.64
C ASN A 62 -0.75 -22.06 7.64
N HIS A 63 0.25 -21.33 8.16
CA HIS A 63 1.27 -21.91 9.05
C HIS A 63 0.95 -21.86 10.55
N VAL A 64 -0.03 -21.06 10.98
CA VAL A 64 -0.38 -20.92 12.39
C VAL A 64 -1.40 -21.98 12.83
N TRP A 65 -2.25 -22.46 11.92
CA TRP A 65 -3.29 -23.43 12.25
C TRP A 65 -2.78 -24.88 12.40
N GLU A 66 -1.72 -25.29 11.69
CA GLU A 66 -1.16 -26.65 11.78
C GLU A 66 -0.49 -26.94 13.13
N ARG A 67 0.15 -25.94 13.76
CA ARG A 67 0.84 -26.13 15.06
C ARG A 67 -0.09 -26.35 16.26
N SER A 68 -1.37 -26.05 16.11
CA SER A 68 -2.35 -26.14 17.20
C SER A 68 -3.08 -27.48 17.26
N SER A 69 -3.04 -28.30 16.20
CA SER A 69 -3.71 -29.62 16.18
C SER A 69 -2.89 -30.74 16.84
N ASP A 70 -1.58 -30.55 17.04
CA ASP A 70 -0.69 -31.59 17.60
C ASP A 70 -0.64 -31.65 19.15
N ARG A 71 -1.39 -30.80 19.87
CA ARG A 71 -1.32 -30.73 21.35
C ARG A 71 -2.45 -31.43 22.12
N ASP A 72 -3.46 -31.98 21.44
CA ASP A 72 -4.64 -32.53 22.13
C ASP A 72 -4.70 -34.06 22.20
N SER A 73 -3.63 -34.79 21.85
CA SER A 73 -3.61 -36.26 21.85
C SER A 73 -2.68 -36.92 22.88
N SER A 74 -2.62 -36.41 24.11
CA SER A 74 -2.04 -37.15 25.25
C SER A 74 -2.68 -36.77 26.58
N GLY A 75 -3.72 -37.51 26.96
CA GLY A 75 -4.41 -37.37 28.24
C GLY A 75 -5.52 -38.41 28.38
N GLY A 76 -5.16 -39.69 28.34
CA GLY A 76 -6.01 -40.84 28.67
C GLY A 76 -5.30 -41.73 29.67
#